data_AF-A0A819QKE9-F1
#
_entry.id   AF-A0A819QKE9-F1
#
_cell.length_a   1.000
_cell.length_b   1.000
_cell.length_c   1.000
_cell.angle_alpha   90.00
_cell.angle_beta   90.00
_cell.angle_gamma   90.00
#
_symmetry.space_group_name_H-M   'P 1'
#
loop_
_entity.id
_entity.type
_entity.pdbx_description
1 polymer ?
#
loop_
_entity_poly.entity_id
_entity_poly.type
_entity_poly.pdbx_seq_one_letter_code
_entity_poly.pdbx_strand_id
1 'polypeptide(L)' 'PDSFSAADDLAILTLCQHTILTAGTFGWWGSFLSQNRLGDVLTDSKSDHTPIDSNCRQDDYFPSWFSFLNSTN' A
#
# COMPACT_ATOMS: atom_id res chain seq x y z
N PRO A 1 13.21 23.63 -7.44
CA PRO A 1 12.42 23.19 -6.26
C PRO A 1 12.97 21.86 -5.78
N ASP A 2 13.46 21.79 -4.54
CA ASP A 2 13.95 20.55 -3.95
C ASP A 2 12.77 19.59 -3.80
N SER A 3 12.75 18.55 -4.63
CA SER A 3 11.72 17.51 -4.59
C SER A 3 11.99 16.60 -3.40
N PHE A 4 10.99 16.38 -2.56
CA PHE A 4 11.04 15.35 -1.52
C PHE A 4 11.27 13.97 -2.13
N SER A 5 12.01 13.13 -1.42
CA SER A 5 12.28 11.77 -1.86
C SER A 5 11.13 10.84 -1.48
N ALA A 6 11.03 9.70 -2.17
CA ALA A 6 10.07 8.65 -1.79
C ALA A 6 10.29 8.13 -0.35
N ALA A 7 11.51 8.28 0.19
CA ALA A 7 11.79 7.93 1.58
C ALA A 7 11.18 8.92 2.57
N ASP A 8 11.16 10.23 2.23
CA ASP A 8 10.52 11.26 3.04
C ASP A 8 9.00 11.06 3.07
N ASP A 9 8.41 10.74 1.92
CA ASP A 9 6.98 10.43 1.81
C ASP A 9 6.61 9.19 2.65
N LEU A 10 7.43 8.13 2.58
CA LEU A 10 7.23 6.92 3.36
C LEU A 10 7.32 7.22 4.87
N ALA A 11 8.30 8.02 5.29
CA ALA A 11 8.46 8.40 6.70
C ALA A 11 7.22 9.14 7.23
N ILE A 12 6.65 10.05 6.44
CA ILE A 12 5.41 10.77 6.80
C ILE A 12 4.25 9.79 6.99
N LEU A 13 4.08 8.81 6.08
CA LEU A 13 3.01 7.81 6.20
C LEU A 13 3.10 7.00 7.51
N THR A 14 4.31 6.72 8.01
CA THR A 14 4.49 5.99 9.29
C THR A 14 4.02 6.76 10.53
N LEU A 15 3.79 8.07 10.41
CA LEU A 15 3.32 8.93 11.49
C LEU A 15 1.80 9.03 11.53
N CYS A 16 1.09 8.52 10.51
CA CYS A 16 -0.35 8.59 10.42
C CYS A 16 -1.03 7.59 11.37
N GLN A 17 -2.12 8.03 12.01
CA GLN A 17 -2.99 7.18 12.82
C GLN A 17 -3.95 6.34 11.98
N HIS A 18 -4.39 6.84 10.83
CA HIS A 18 -5.22 6.10 9.87
C HIS A 18 -4.57 6.23 8.50
N THR A 19 -4.48 5.13 7.75
CA THR A 19 -3.86 5.12 6.43
C THR A 19 -4.84 4.61 5.39
N ILE A 20 -5.07 5.42 4.36
CA ILE A 20 -5.81 5.03 3.16
C ILE A 20 -4.78 4.85 2.06
N LEU A 21 -4.73 3.67 1.48
CA LEU A 21 -3.72 3.29 0.51
C LEU A 21 -4.34 2.54 -0.67
N THR A 22 -3.73 2.68 -1.84
CA THR A 22 -4.03 1.82 -2.99
C THR A 22 -3.32 0.48 -2.81
N ALA A 23 -3.80 -0.57 -3.50
CA ALA A 23 -3.13 -1.86 -3.49
C ALA A 23 -1.69 -1.73 -4.03
N GLY A 24 -0.69 -1.95 -3.18
CA GLY A 24 0.72 -1.90 -3.56
C GLY A 24 1.69 -1.92 -2.38
N THR A 25 2.95 -2.24 -2.66
CA THR A 25 3.97 -2.40 -1.61
C THR A 25 4.37 -1.12 -0.90
N PHE A 26 4.38 0.02 -1.60
CA PHE A 26 4.81 1.29 -1.02
C PHE A 26 3.91 1.71 0.15
N GLY A 27 2.58 1.80 -0.08
CA GLY A 27 1.61 2.11 0.97
C GLY A 27 1.58 1.07 2.08
N TRP A 28 1.71 -0.22 1.72
CA TRP A 28 1.74 -1.32 2.69
C TRP A 28 2.87 -1.15 3.72
N TRP A 29 4.09 -0.84 3.28
CA TRP A 29 5.20 -0.63 4.21
C TRP A 29 5.00 0.62 5.08
N GLY A 30 4.45 1.70 4.53
CA GLY A 30 4.15 2.91 5.31
C GLY A 30 3.15 2.62 6.45
N SER A 31 2.12 1.83 6.14
CA SER A 31 1.13 1.40 7.12
C SER A 31 1.68 0.39 8.13
N PHE A 32 2.44 -0.61 7.68
CA PHE A 32 3.06 -1.62 8.55
C PHE A 32 4.03 -1.00 9.57
N LEU A 33 4.80 0.00 9.13
CA LEU A 33 5.74 0.74 9.96
C LEU A 33 5.07 1.82 10.81
N SER A 34 3.75 2.02 10.69
CA SER A 34 3.05 2.99 11.50
C SER A 34 3.21 2.68 12.98
N GLN A 35 3.49 3.72 13.77
CA GLN A 35 3.57 3.61 15.22
C GLN A 35 2.20 3.31 15.84
N ASN A 36 1.12 3.52 15.11
CA ASN A 36 -0.24 3.38 15.60
C ASN A 36 -0.87 2.03 15.23
N ARG A 37 -0.59 1.01 16.06
CA ARG A 37 -1.07 -0.37 15.92
C ARG A 37 -2.60 -0.54 15.93
N LEU A 38 -3.33 0.48 16.41
CA LEU A 38 -4.79 0.50 16.48
C LEU A 38 -5.43 1.27 15.31
N GLY A 39 -4.60 1.79 14.41
CA GLY A 39 -5.04 2.52 13.22
C GLY A 39 -5.68 1.63 12.19
N ASP A 40 -6.78 2.11 11.60
CA ASP A 40 -7.41 1.45 10.47
C ASP A 40 -6.55 1.61 9.20
N VAL A 41 -6.44 0.52 8.46
CA VAL A 41 -5.80 0.45 7.14
C VAL A 41 -6.89 0.16 6.12
N LEU A 42 -7.22 1.16 5.32
CA LEU A 42 -8.19 1.02 4.24
C LEU A 42 -7.42 0.83 2.94
N THR A 43 -7.55 -0.36 2.35
CA THR A 43 -7.00 -0.68 1.03
C THR A 43 -8.11 -0.85 0.03
N ASP A 44 -7.92 -0.28 -1.15
CA ASP A 44 -8.55 -0.76 -2.38
C ASP A 44 -8.31 -2.28 -2.47
N SER A 45 -9.39 -3.04 -2.68
CA SER A 45 -9.29 -4.47 -2.98
C SER A 45 -9.15 -4.63 -4.48
N LYS A 46 -8.09 -5.32 -4.90
CA LYS A 46 -7.77 -5.76 -6.28
C LYS A 46 -8.80 -6.71 -6.91
N SER A 47 -10.05 -6.67 -6.46
CA SER A 47 -11.12 -7.62 -6.76
C SER A 47 -12.49 -6.93 -6.78
N ASP A 48 -12.54 -5.61 -6.91
CA ASP A 48 -13.80 -4.87 -7.05
C ASP A 48 -14.32 -4.81 -8.50
N HIS A 49 -13.60 -5.44 -9.44
CA HIS A 49 -13.92 -5.51 -10.87
C HIS A 49 -14.07 -4.13 -11.55
N THR A 50 -13.48 -3.09 -10.97
CA THR A 50 -13.44 -1.77 -11.61
C THR A 50 -12.46 -1.76 -12.80
N PRO A 51 -12.59 -0.80 -13.74
CA PRO A 51 -11.63 -0.64 -14.83
C PRO A 51 -10.18 -0.42 -14.38
N ILE A 52 -9.98 0.00 -13.13
CA ILE A 52 -8.66 0.12 -12.49
C ILE A 52 -8.04 -1.26 -12.28
N ASP A 53 -8.82 -2.27 -11.88
CA ASP A 53 -8.35 -3.64 -11.61
C ASP A 53 -7.99 -4.39 -12.90
N SER A 54 -8.82 -4.27 -13.95
CA SER A 54 -8.67 -5.06 -15.18
C SER A 54 -7.39 -4.78 -15.99
N ASN A 55 -6.79 -3.60 -15.84
CA ASN A 55 -5.53 -3.22 -16.50
C ASN A 55 -4.32 -3.25 -15.56
N CYS A 56 -4.49 -3.74 -14.32
CA CYS A 56 -3.49 -3.63 -13.27
C CYS A 56 -2.61 -4.89 -13.19
N ARG A 57 -1.44 -4.87 -13.81
CA ARG A 57 -0.48 -5.98 -13.68
C ARG A 57 0.02 -6.03 -12.25
N GLN A 58 -0.05 -7.21 -11.64
CA GLN A 58 0.39 -7.40 -10.26
C GLN A 58 1.86 -6.99 -10.05
N ASP A 59 2.71 -7.29 -11.03
CA ASP A 59 4.15 -7.00 -10.99
C ASP A 59 4.48 -5.50 -10.93
N ASP A 60 3.55 -4.63 -11.33
CA ASP A 60 3.74 -3.16 -11.28
C ASP A 60 3.61 -2.62 -9.85
N TYR A 61 2.93 -3.35 -8.95
CA TYR A 61 2.59 -2.93 -7.59
C TYR A 61 3.25 -3.80 -6.51
N PHE A 62 3.54 -5.06 -6.85
CA PHE A 62 4.10 -6.05 -5.94
C PHE A 62 5.31 -6.73 -6.57
N PRO A 63 6.49 -6.66 -5.94
CA PRO A 63 7.62 -7.47 -6.36
C PRO A 63 7.31 -8.96 -6.11
N SER A 64 7.90 -9.84 -6.92
CA SER A 64 7.58 -11.27 -6.96
C SER A 64 7.73 -12.02 -5.62
N TRP A 65 8.58 -11.51 -4.72
CA TRP A 65 8.78 -12.07 -3.37
C TRP A 65 7.70 -11.64 -2.37
N PHE A 66 6.90 -10.63 -2.71
CA PHE A 66 5.92 -10.04 -1.81
C PHE A 66 4.56 -10.75 -1.97
N SER A 67 4.32 -11.73 -1.09
CA SER A 67 3.08 -12.52 -1.06
C SER A 67 2.23 -12.10 0.14
N PHE A 68 1.29 -11.18 -0.09
CA PHE A 68 0.34 -10.75 0.95
C PHE A 68 -1.09 -11.26 0.71
N LEU A 69 -1.47 -11.60 -0.52
CA LEU A 69 -2.84 -11.96 -0.91
C LEU A 69 -3.05 -13.42 -1.32
N ASN A 70 -2.08 -14.32 -1.10
CA ASN A 70 -2.20 -15.72 -1.52
C ASN A 70 -2.98 -16.63 -0.54
N SER A 71 -3.65 -16.06 0.47
CA SER A 71 -4.51 -16.83 1.39
C SER A 71 -5.99 -16.56 1.15
N THR A 72 -6.49 -17.00 0.00
CA THR A 72 -7.91 -17.36 -0.13
C THR A 72 -7.96 -18.88 -0.22
N ASN A 73 -8.31 -19.52 0.90
CA ASN A 73 -8.94 -20.85 0.84
C ASN A 73 -10.33 -20.70 0.22
#